data_AF-A0A8T5FD19-F1
#
_entry.id   AF-A0A8T5FD19-F1
#
_cell.length_a   1.000
_cell.length_b   1.000
_cell.length_c   1.000
_cell.angle_alpha   90.00
_cell.angle_beta   90.00
_cell.angle_gamma   90.00
#
_symmetry.space_group_name_H-M   'P 1'
#
loop_
_entity.id
_entity.type
_entity.pdbx_description
1 polymer ?
#
loop_
_entity_poly.entity_id
_entity_poly.type
_entity_poly.pdbx_seq_one_letter_code
_entity_poly.pdbx_strand_id
1 'polypeptide(L)'
;RSSYYLEHVATEFHIQGLELDWTCVAWDGNFRFENGGWSYNQFSGKKWNKIRSEEKMTYLKNTYRVLLTRARQGMVIFVPKGDDKDHTRKHEFYDETFQYLKSIGIKEL
;
A
#
# COMPACT_ATOMS: atom_id res chain seq x y z
N ARG A 1 -28.48 4.33 -1.89
CA ARG A 1 -27.60 5.24 -2.68
C ARG A 1 -26.50 4.38 -3.28
N SER A 2 -26.25 4.56 -4.58
CA SER A 2 -25.65 3.57 -5.48
C SER A 2 -24.18 3.25 -5.23
N SER A 3 -23.85 1.96 -5.33
CA SER A 3 -22.55 1.32 -5.13
C SER A 3 -21.59 1.45 -6.34
N TYR A 4 -21.71 2.48 -7.19
CA TYR A 4 -20.95 2.56 -8.45
C TYR A 4 -20.10 3.81 -8.62
N TYR A 5 -19.82 4.52 -7.54
CA TYR A 5 -18.87 5.61 -7.59
C TYR A 5 -17.90 5.47 -6.42
N LEU A 6 -16.61 5.56 -6.71
CA LEU A 6 -15.55 5.68 -5.71
C LEU A 6 -15.70 7.09 -5.10
N GLU A 7 -16.71 7.23 -4.25
CA GLU A 7 -17.35 8.52 -3.94
C GLU A 7 -16.56 9.36 -2.93
N HIS A 8 -15.43 8.87 -2.40
CA HIS A 8 -14.54 9.68 -1.58
C HIS A 8 -13.07 9.26 -1.75
N VAL A 9 -12.32 10.01 -2.57
CA VAL A 9 -10.86 10.14 -2.37
C VAL A 9 -10.68 11.16 -1.25
N ALA A 10 -10.84 10.70 -0.01
CA ALA A 10 -10.45 11.49 1.14
C ALA A 10 -8.93 11.48 1.21
N THR A 11 -8.30 12.62 0.95
CA THR A 11 -6.89 12.84 1.28
C THR A 11 -6.67 12.59 2.78
N GLU A 12 -5.43 12.37 3.20
CA GLU A 12 -5.03 12.10 4.60
C GLU A 12 -5.69 13.05 5.64
N PHE A 13 -6.07 14.26 5.20
CA PHE A 13 -6.77 15.30 5.97
C PHE A 13 -8.30 15.16 6.05
N HIS A 14 -8.97 14.52 5.09
CA HIS A 14 -10.43 14.31 5.12
C HIS A 14 -10.88 13.12 5.98
N ILE A 15 -9.95 12.26 6.43
CA ILE A 15 -10.22 11.06 7.25
C ILE A 15 -9.99 11.35 8.75
N GLN A 16 -9.69 12.59 9.12
CA GLN A 16 -9.52 12.99 10.52
C GLN A 16 -10.90 13.20 11.16
N GLY A 17 -11.54 12.10 11.60
CA GLY A 17 -12.87 12.09 12.23
C GLY A 17 -13.86 11.08 11.64
N LEU A 18 -13.51 10.44 10.51
CA LEU A 18 -14.27 9.33 9.94
C LEU A 18 -13.61 8.03 10.36
N GLU A 19 -14.14 7.39 11.41
CA GLU A 19 -13.77 6.03 11.71
C GLU A 19 -14.58 5.09 10.80
N LEU A 20 -13.88 4.37 9.91
CA LEU A 20 -14.51 3.42 9.00
C LEU A 20 -14.56 2.04 9.68
N ASP A 21 -15.72 1.41 9.70
CA ASP A 21 -15.87 0.08 10.32
C ASP A 21 -14.97 -0.96 9.62
N TRP A 22 -15.00 -0.98 8.29
CA TRP A 22 -14.17 -1.84 7.46
C TRP A 22 -13.44 -1.04 6.39
N THR A 23 -12.18 -1.38 6.13
CA THR A 23 -11.40 -0.76 5.05
C THR A 23 -10.73 -1.79 4.16
N CYS A 24 -10.44 -1.38 2.92
CA CYS A 24 -9.55 -2.10 2.02
C CYS A 24 -8.35 -1.21 1.70
N VAL A 25 -7.14 -1.70 1.94
CA VAL A 25 -5.89 -1.01 1.61
C VAL A 25 -5.25 -1.71 0.42
N ALA A 26 -5.21 -1.04 -0.72
CA ALA A 26 -4.45 -1.51 -1.88
C ALA A 26 -2.97 -1.14 -1.69
N TRP A 27 -2.13 -2.16 -1.54
CA TRP A 27 -0.70 -2.02 -1.29
C TRP A 27 0.07 -2.04 -2.61
N ASP A 28 0.80 -0.97 -2.92
CA ASP A 28 1.50 -0.86 -4.20
C ASP A 28 3.03 -0.95 -4.06
N GLY A 29 3.73 -1.11 -5.18
CA GLY A 29 5.19 -1.28 -5.25
C GLY A 29 6.00 -0.06 -4.82
N ASN A 30 5.36 1.07 -4.48
CA ASN A 30 6.01 2.26 -3.96
C ASN A 30 6.60 2.04 -2.55
N PHE A 31 5.94 1.25 -1.71
CA PHE A 31 6.41 0.92 -0.37
C PHE A 31 6.44 -0.59 -0.17
N ARG A 32 7.46 -1.26 -0.69
CA ARG A 32 7.50 -2.72 -0.74
C ARG A 32 8.59 -3.29 0.16
N PHE A 33 8.37 -4.50 0.66
CA PHE A 33 9.39 -5.29 1.32
C PHE A 33 10.26 -5.95 0.25
N GLU A 34 11.57 -5.80 0.34
CA GLU A 34 12.55 -6.45 -0.53
C GLU A 34 13.86 -6.67 0.24
N ASN A 35 14.53 -7.80 0.01
CA ASN A 35 15.84 -8.11 0.60
C ASN A 35 15.88 -8.00 2.13
N GLY A 36 14.79 -8.37 2.81
CA GLY A 36 14.71 -8.33 4.28
C GLY A 36 14.44 -6.93 4.88
N GLY A 37 14.09 -5.93 4.07
CA GLY A 37 13.79 -4.59 4.55
C GLY A 37 12.74 -3.84 3.73
N TRP A 38 12.27 -2.72 4.28
CA TRP A 38 11.33 -1.83 3.58
C TRP A 38 12.06 -0.94 2.57
N SER A 39 11.59 -0.96 1.33
CA SER A 39 12.05 -0.09 0.26
C SER A 39 11.05 0.99 -0.08
N TYR A 40 11.58 2.20 -0.30
CA TYR A 40 10.82 3.40 -0.67
C TYR A 40 11.10 3.74 -2.12
N ASN A 41 10.05 3.74 -2.92
CA ASN A 41 10.13 3.88 -4.37
C ASN A 41 9.07 4.85 -4.86
N GLN A 42 9.41 5.54 -5.95
CA GLN A 42 8.49 6.38 -6.69
C GLN A 42 8.53 5.95 -8.16
N PHE A 43 7.37 5.84 -8.78
CA PHE A 43 7.29 5.62 -10.21
C PHE A 43 7.44 6.97 -10.89
N SER A 44 8.49 7.15 -11.69
CA SER A 44 8.70 8.38 -12.45
C SER A 44 9.20 8.09 -13.86
N GLY A 45 8.59 8.77 -14.84
CA GLY A 45 8.78 8.47 -16.25
C GLY A 45 8.20 7.10 -16.60
N LYS A 46 9.07 6.09 -16.75
CA LYS A 46 8.70 4.71 -17.14
C LYS A 46 9.30 3.65 -16.22
N LYS A 47 9.81 4.02 -15.05
CA LYS A 47 10.48 3.08 -14.13
C LYS A 47 10.30 3.46 -12.68
N TRP A 48 10.47 2.46 -11.83
CA TRP A 48 10.63 2.66 -10.40
C TRP A 48 12.02 3.22 -10.10
N ASN A 49 12.05 4.25 -9.26
CA ASN A 49 13.29 4.82 -8.72
C ASN A 49 13.20 4.84 -7.20
N LYS A 50 14.33 4.60 -6.53
CA LYS A 50 14.42 4.72 -5.07
C LYS A 50 14.21 6.18 -4.65
N ILE A 51 13.40 6.39 -3.63
CA ILE A 51 13.28 7.69 -2.97
C ILE A 51 14.52 7.88 -2.10
N ARG A 52 15.23 8.99 -2.30
CA ARG A 52 16.44 9.36 -1.52
C ARG A 52 16.21 10.48 -0.51
N SER A 53 15.11 11.22 -0.66
CA SER A 53 14.73 12.28 0.28
C SER A 53 14.11 11.64 1.53
N GLU A 54 14.73 11.87 2.68
CA GLU A 54 14.24 11.36 3.97
C GLU A 54 12.83 11.89 4.30
N GLU A 55 12.54 13.14 3.93
CA GLU A 55 11.21 13.73 4.06
C GLU A 55 10.17 12.92 3.28
N LYS A 56 10.44 12.62 2.00
CA LYS A 56 9.54 11.82 1.16
C LYS A 56 9.40 10.38 1.65
N MET A 57 10.47 9.77 2.15
CA MET A 57 10.43 8.43 2.74
C MET A 57 9.55 8.42 4.00
N THR A 58 9.73 9.41 4.87
CA THR A 58 8.95 9.59 6.10
C THR A 58 7.48 9.83 5.78
N TYR A 59 7.19 10.69 4.81
CA TYR A 59 5.84 10.94 4.31
C TYR A 59 5.18 9.64 3.84
N LEU A 60 5.83 8.89 2.95
CA LEU A 60 5.31 7.62 2.42
C LEU A 60 5.06 6.59 3.54
N LYS A 61 6.01 6.43 4.47
CA LYS A 61 5.86 5.54 5.63
C LYS A 61 4.63 5.92 6.46
N ASN A 62 4.47 7.21 6.74
CA ASN A 62 3.39 7.72 7.56
C ASN A 62 2.04 7.55 6.88
N THR A 63 1.95 7.72 5.56
CA THR A 63 0.73 7.42 4.79
C THR A 63 0.29 5.97 5.02
N TYR A 64 1.20 4.99 4.88
CA TYR A 64 0.87 3.59 5.14
C TYR A 64 0.50 3.34 6.61
N ARG A 65 1.22 3.92 7.58
CA ARG A 65 0.86 3.82 9.00
C ARG A 65 -0.54 4.33 9.26
N VAL A 66 -0.87 5.48 8.69
CA VAL A 66 -2.17 6.12 8.79
C VAL A 66 -3.26 5.22 8.21
N LEU A 67 -3.09 4.73 6.98
CA LEU A 67 -4.06 3.84 6.32
C LEU A 67 -4.31 2.56 7.13
N LEU A 68 -3.24 1.94 7.62
CA LEU A 68 -3.28 0.69 8.39
C LEU A 68 -3.96 0.83 9.76
N THR A 69 -4.19 2.05 10.24
CA THR A 69 -4.87 2.32 11.53
C THR A 69 -6.29 2.90 11.37
N ARG A 70 -6.86 2.97 10.16
CA ARG A 70 -8.20 3.57 9.94
C ARG A 70 -9.38 2.66 10.20
N ALA A 71 -9.21 1.35 10.13
CA ALA A 71 -10.31 0.41 10.34
C ALA A 71 -10.61 0.22 11.83
N ARG A 72 -11.90 0.26 12.20
CA ARG A 72 -12.36 -0.07 13.57
C ARG A 72 -12.55 -1.56 13.80
N GLN A 73 -13.19 -2.24 12.84
CA GLN A 73 -13.63 -3.63 13.00
C GLN A 73 -12.71 -4.60 12.25
N GLY A 74 -12.30 -4.22 11.03
CA GLY A 74 -11.41 -5.07 10.25
C GLY A 74 -10.90 -4.43 8.97
N MET A 75 -9.81 -4.98 8.46
CA MET A 75 -9.12 -4.47 7.28
C MET A 75 -8.79 -5.60 6.33
N VAL A 76 -9.01 -5.37 5.04
CA VAL A 76 -8.47 -6.20 3.96
C VAL A 76 -7.25 -5.49 3.39
N ILE A 77 -6.12 -6.18 3.29
CA ILE A 77 -4.94 -5.68 2.59
C ILE A 77 -4.87 -6.40 1.25
N PHE A 78 -5.03 -5.66 0.17
CA PHE A 78 -4.91 -6.18 -1.18
C PHE A 78 -3.49 -5.92 -1.69
N VAL A 79 -2.74 -6.99 -1.95
CA VAL A 79 -1.45 -6.94 -2.65
C VAL A 79 -1.68 -7.45 -4.09
N PRO A 80 -1.43 -6.64 -5.13
CA PRO A 80 -1.56 -7.08 -6.52
C PRO A 80 -0.66 -8.29 -6.81
N LYS A 81 -1.14 -9.20 -7.64
CA LYS A 81 -0.26 -10.17 -8.28
C LYS A 81 0.57 -9.46 -9.34
N GLY A 82 1.88 -9.66 -9.31
CA GLY A 82 2.76 -9.12 -10.34
C GLY A 82 2.54 -9.77 -11.72
N ASP A 83 3.15 -9.16 -12.74
CA ASP A 83 3.25 -9.67 -14.10
C ASP A 83 4.63 -9.31 -14.65
N ASP A 84 5.48 -10.31 -14.90
CA ASP A 84 6.84 -10.07 -15.40
C ASP A 84 6.87 -9.60 -16.87
N LYS A 85 5.74 -9.69 -17.58
CA LYS A 85 5.58 -9.03 -18.89
C LYS A 85 5.38 -7.53 -18.75
N ASP A 86 4.93 -7.07 -17.58
CA ASP A 86 4.78 -5.66 -17.24
C ASP A 86 5.92 -5.21 -16.31
N HIS A 87 6.94 -4.59 -16.91
CA HIS A 87 8.08 -4.01 -16.18
C HIS A 87 7.71 -3.01 -15.06
N THR A 88 6.49 -2.48 -15.04
CA THR A 88 6.01 -1.57 -13.99
C THR A 88 5.43 -2.32 -12.79
N ARG A 89 5.11 -3.61 -12.93
CA ARG A 89 4.39 -4.42 -11.93
C ARG A 89 4.93 -5.85 -11.84
N LYS A 90 6.25 -6.02 -11.91
CA LYS A 90 6.89 -7.35 -11.79
C LYS A 90 6.53 -8.05 -10.48
N HIS A 91 6.58 -9.39 -10.47
CA HIS A 91 6.34 -10.19 -9.26
C HIS A 91 7.26 -9.80 -8.10
N GLU A 92 8.53 -9.48 -8.40
CA GLU A 92 9.52 -9.03 -7.42
C GLU A 92 9.08 -7.78 -6.62
N PHE A 93 8.13 -6.98 -7.13
CA PHE A 93 7.65 -5.81 -6.40
C PHE A 93 6.61 -6.11 -5.32
N TYR A 94 5.96 -7.28 -5.38
CA TYR A 94 4.78 -7.59 -4.58
C TYR A 94 4.93 -8.86 -3.76
N ASP A 95 5.57 -9.90 -4.30
CA ASP A 95 5.62 -11.23 -3.70
C ASP A 95 6.27 -11.22 -2.31
N GLU A 96 7.42 -10.56 -2.14
CA GLU A 96 8.08 -10.44 -0.84
C GLU A 96 7.22 -9.69 0.18
N THR A 97 6.49 -8.65 -0.25
CA THR A 97 5.57 -7.92 0.63
C THR A 97 4.41 -8.81 1.06
N PHE A 98 3.84 -9.58 0.13
CA PHE A 98 2.77 -10.53 0.42
C PHE A 98 3.22 -11.62 1.39
N GLN A 99 4.40 -12.22 1.17
CA GLN A 99 4.97 -13.22 2.07
C GLN A 99 5.29 -12.63 3.44
N TYR A 100 5.83 -11.41 3.50
CA TYR A 100 6.06 -10.71 4.75
C TYR A 100 4.77 -10.53 5.55
N LEU A 101 3.71 -10.02 4.94
CA LEU A 101 2.41 -9.82 5.58
C LEU A 101 1.84 -11.15 6.13
N LYS A 102 1.95 -12.25 5.36
CA LYS A 102 1.57 -13.58 5.83
C LYS A 102 2.43 -14.04 7.02
N SER A 103 3.73 -13.82 6.96
CA SER A 103 4.67 -14.24 8.01
C SER A 103 4.40 -13.58 9.37
N ILE A 104 3.83 -12.38 9.38
CA ILE A 104 3.44 -11.66 10.62
C ILE A 104 2.03 -11.99 11.10
N GLY A 105 1.38 -12.99 10.50
CA GLY A 105 0.09 -13.53 10.95
C GLY A 105 -1.15 -12.97 10.25
N ILE A 106 -1.00 -12.18 9.17
CA ILE A 106 -2.14 -11.77 8.34
C ILE A 106 -2.62 -12.98 7.54
N LYS A 107 -3.91 -13.31 7.69
CA LYS A 107 -4.52 -14.45 6.99
C LYS A 107 -4.86 -14.06 5.55
N GLU A 108 -4.44 -14.90 4.62
CA GLU A 108 -4.88 -14.85 3.22
C GLU A 108 -6.38 -15.25 3.16
N LEU A 109 -7.13 -14.56 2.30
CA LEU A 109 -8.57 -14.76 2.09
C LEU A 109 -8.84 -15.66 0.88
#